data_AF-A0A7J3VQL8-F1
#
_entry.id   AF-A0A7J3VQL8-F1
#
_cell.length_a   1.000
_cell.length_b   1.000
_cell.length_c   1.000
_cell.angle_alpha   90.00
_cell.angle_beta   90.00
_cell.angle_gamma   90.00
#
_symmetry.space_group_name_H-M   'P 1'
#
loop_
_entity.id
_entity.type
_entity.pdbx_description
1 polymer ?
#
loop_
_entity_poly.entity_id
_entity_poly.type
_entity_poly.pdbx_seq_one_letter_code
_entity_poly.pdbx_strand_id
1 'polypeptide(L)'
;MGNDFIKSRLPSSPSITIDDILDAVRRLAHKKAIMLYNSSITSFKDYLKNMYLSMTLWITTIVTAVTILTIYVLPDALPWSIVRIVVGGAFVLFIPGYALVHLLFPSREMDIIERVALSIGLSLAVVPLTGFLLNYSPWGIRLDPIVASMSALSITLALASVYRAYMMNSVYRRGDEEDED
;
A
#
# COMPACT_ATOMS: atom_id res chain seq x y z
N MET A 1 -38.39 49.88 32.07
CA MET A 1 -37.40 50.70 31.33
C MET A 1 -36.02 50.40 31.93
N GLY A 2 -35.08 49.85 31.15
CA GLY A 2 -33.65 49.92 31.47
C GLY A 2 -32.98 48.63 31.97
N ASN A 3 -32.52 47.84 31.02
CA ASN A 3 -31.22 47.14 30.97
C ASN A 3 -30.64 46.51 32.25
N ASP A 4 -30.76 45.19 32.39
CA ASP A 4 -29.67 44.36 32.95
C ASP A 4 -29.74 42.88 32.48
N PHE A 5 -30.38 42.63 31.33
CA PHE A 5 -30.57 41.28 30.77
C PHE A 5 -29.32 40.67 30.09
N ILE A 6 -28.13 41.27 30.18
CA ILE A 6 -26.95 40.86 29.38
C ILE A 6 -25.66 40.70 30.23
N LYS A 7 -25.73 40.41 31.54
CA LYS A 7 -24.49 40.34 32.36
C LYS A 7 -24.10 39.03 33.03
N SER A 8 -24.71 37.88 32.73
CA SER A 8 -24.30 36.60 33.35
C SER A 8 -24.06 35.43 32.39
N ARG A 9 -24.06 35.65 31.07
CA ARG A 9 -23.78 34.60 30.06
C ARG A 9 -22.31 34.40 29.70
N LEU A 10 -21.38 34.54 30.65
CA LEU A 10 -19.99 34.15 30.42
C LEU A 10 -19.44 33.47 31.68
N PRO A 11 -19.37 32.12 31.72
CA PRO A 11 -18.58 31.44 32.74
C PRO A 11 -17.13 31.90 32.63
N SER A 12 -16.66 32.41 33.76
CA SER A 12 -15.34 32.95 34.00
C SER A 12 -14.31 31.83 33.82
N SER A 13 -13.38 32.00 32.87
CA SER A 13 -12.22 31.14 32.57
C SER A 13 -12.51 29.63 32.43
N PRO A 14 -12.30 29.01 31.26
CA PRO A 14 -12.51 27.57 31.12
C PRO A 14 -11.35 26.84 31.82
N SER A 15 -11.47 26.59 33.12
CA SER A 15 -10.74 25.49 33.75
C SER A 15 -11.35 24.23 33.17
N ILE A 16 -10.77 23.73 32.08
CA ILE A 16 -11.23 22.51 31.41
C ILE A 16 -11.22 21.40 32.46
N THR A 17 -12.40 20.94 32.85
CA THR A 17 -12.57 19.94 33.90
C THR A 17 -12.07 18.61 33.37
N ILE A 18 -11.50 17.75 34.24
CA ILE A 18 -11.03 16.41 33.85
C ILE A 18 -12.16 15.62 33.16
N ASP A 19 -13.41 15.85 33.58
CA ASP A 19 -14.59 15.24 32.99
C ASP A 19 -14.86 15.72 31.55
N ASP A 20 -14.66 17.00 31.23
CA ASP A 20 -14.79 17.53 29.88
C ASP A 20 -13.72 16.96 28.94
N ILE A 21 -12.49 16.77 29.46
CA ILE A 21 -11.41 16.07 28.75
C ILE A 21 -11.76 14.60 28.55
N LEU A 22 -12.31 13.94 29.57
CA LEU A 22 -12.71 12.54 29.49
C LEU A 22 -13.81 12.33 28.45
N ASP A 23 -14.77 13.25 28.38
CA ASP A 23 -15.87 13.21 27.42
C ASP A 23 -15.39 13.52 25.99
N ALA A 24 -14.47 14.47 25.83
CA ALA A 24 -13.81 14.73 24.56
C ALA A 24 -13.00 13.52 24.07
N VAL A 25 -12.18 12.91 24.94
CA VAL A 25 -11.38 11.71 24.64
C VAL A 25 -12.29 10.52 24.33
N ARG A 26 -13.38 10.31 25.08
CA ARG A 26 -14.35 9.24 24.79
C ARG A 26 -15.07 9.45 23.48
N ARG A 27 -15.47 10.69 23.16
CA ARG A 27 -16.08 11.05 21.86
C ARG A 27 -15.12 10.83 20.69
N LEU A 28 -13.84 11.19 20.86
CA LEU A 28 -12.81 11.02 19.85
C LEU A 28 -12.40 9.54 19.69
N ALA A 29 -12.36 8.77 20.78
CA ALA A 29 -12.14 7.31 20.74
C ALA A 29 -13.28 6.58 20.04
N HIS A 30 -14.53 6.97 20.31
CA HIS A 30 -15.71 6.42 19.62
C HIS A 30 -15.74 6.77 18.13
N LYS A 31 -15.14 7.91 17.72
CA LYS A 31 -14.96 8.31 16.32
C LYS A 31 -13.76 7.65 15.62
N LYS A 32 -13.00 6.76 16.29
CA LYS A 32 -11.69 6.26 15.81
C LYS A 32 -10.72 7.40 15.38
N ALA A 33 -10.90 8.62 15.91
CA ALA A 33 -10.23 9.82 15.40
C ALA A 33 -8.85 10.05 16.03
N ILE A 34 -8.48 9.32 17.08
CA ILE A 34 -7.17 9.44 17.73
C ILE A 34 -6.23 8.34 17.20
N MET A 35 -5.84 8.45 15.93
CA MET A 35 -4.53 7.92 15.55
C MET A 35 -3.52 8.95 16.03
N LEU A 36 -2.70 8.61 17.02
CA LEU A 36 -1.53 9.39 17.38
C LEU A 36 -0.65 9.53 16.13
N TYR A 37 -0.80 10.66 15.44
CA TYR A 37 -0.02 11.06 14.27
C TYR A 37 1.41 11.32 14.72
N ASN A 38 2.21 10.26 14.75
CA ASN A 38 3.65 10.37 14.91
C ASN A 38 4.23 10.72 13.52
N SER A 39 4.40 12.02 13.29
CA SER A 39 4.88 12.61 12.03
C SER A 39 6.39 12.46 11.84
N SER A 40 6.93 11.25 11.96
CA SER A 40 8.37 11.01 11.79
C SER A 40 8.76 10.62 10.36
N ILE A 41 7.96 10.97 9.34
CA ILE A 41 8.25 10.61 7.94
C ILE A 41 8.32 11.87 7.07
N THR A 42 9.47 12.52 7.07
CA THR A 42 9.73 13.79 6.35
C THR A 42 10.34 13.57 4.97
N SER A 43 10.70 12.33 4.60
CA SER A 43 11.38 12.04 3.32
C SER A 43 10.86 10.79 2.59
N PHE A 44 10.85 10.85 1.25
CA PHE A 44 10.58 9.70 0.37
C PHE A 44 11.53 8.52 0.63
N LYS A 45 12.78 8.82 1.05
CA LYS A 45 13.76 7.80 1.46
C LYS A 45 13.39 7.13 2.78
N ASP A 46 12.68 7.81 3.68
CA ASP A 46 12.19 7.23 4.93
C ASP A 46 10.97 6.34 4.68
N TYR A 47 10.14 6.68 3.68
CA TYR A 47 9.10 5.78 3.17
C TYR A 47 9.67 4.47 2.64
N LEU A 48 10.76 4.53 1.87
CA LEU A 48 11.47 3.35 1.33
C LEU A 48 12.12 2.47 2.43
N LYS A 49 12.56 3.07 3.54
CA LYS A 49 13.22 2.35 4.64
C LYS A 49 12.27 1.86 5.72
N ASN A 50 11.07 2.42 5.82
CA ASN A 50 10.10 2.00 6.82
C ASN A 50 9.56 0.58 6.52
N MET A 51 9.92 -0.37 7.38
CA MET A 51 9.63 -1.80 7.25
C MET A 51 8.13 -2.10 7.06
N TYR A 52 7.24 -1.32 7.68
CA TYR A 52 5.79 -1.55 7.63
C TYR A 52 5.12 -0.97 6.38
N LEU A 53 5.64 0.13 5.81
CA LEU A 53 5.08 0.76 4.61
C LEU A 53 5.68 0.20 3.31
N SER A 54 6.91 -0.31 3.35
CA SER A 54 7.59 -0.90 2.20
C SER A 54 7.41 -2.42 2.10
N MET A 55 6.57 -3.06 2.93
CA MET A 55 6.37 -4.52 2.89
C MET A 55 6.07 -5.05 1.48
N THR A 56 5.20 -4.37 0.74
CA THR A 56 4.86 -4.75 -0.63
C THR A 56 6.05 -4.65 -1.58
N LEU A 57 6.85 -3.59 -1.47
CA LEU A 57 8.08 -3.41 -2.24
C LEU A 57 9.07 -4.54 -1.94
N TRP A 58 9.42 -4.73 -0.66
CA TRP A 58 10.44 -5.69 -0.26
C TRP A 58 10.03 -7.13 -0.60
N ILE A 59 8.78 -7.51 -0.34
CA ILE A 59 8.26 -8.83 -0.73
C ILE A 59 8.33 -9.00 -2.24
N THR A 60 7.84 -8.03 -3.01
CA THR A 60 7.88 -8.09 -4.48
C THR A 60 9.30 -8.20 -4.99
N THR A 61 10.24 -7.39 -4.47
CA THR A 61 11.65 -7.42 -4.87
C THR A 61 12.32 -8.74 -4.52
N ILE A 62 12.15 -9.25 -3.28
CA ILE A 62 12.75 -10.51 -2.84
C ILE A 62 12.21 -11.67 -3.69
N VAL A 63 10.90 -11.78 -3.86
CA VAL A 63 10.32 -12.88 -4.63
C VAL A 63 10.70 -12.77 -6.10
N THR A 64 10.74 -11.57 -6.69
CA THR A 64 11.22 -11.36 -8.06
C THR A 64 12.68 -11.79 -8.19
N ALA A 65 13.55 -11.39 -7.25
CA ALA A 65 14.97 -11.77 -7.26
C ALA A 65 15.17 -13.28 -7.12
N VAL A 66 14.44 -13.93 -6.20
CA VAL A 66 14.45 -15.39 -6.02
C VAL A 66 13.95 -16.10 -7.28
N THR A 67 12.92 -15.57 -7.94
CA THR A 67 12.38 -16.14 -9.17
C THR A 67 13.40 -16.06 -10.30
N ILE A 68 14.02 -14.89 -10.51
CA ILE A 68 15.11 -14.70 -11.49
C ILE A 68 16.27 -15.65 -11.17
N LEU A 69 16.73 -15.69 -9.93
CA LEU A 69 17.82 -16.57 -9.51
C LEU A 69 17.47 -18.03 -9.79
N THR A 70 16.26 -18.46 -9.45
CA THR A 70 15.79 -19.82 -9.70
C THR A 70 15.78 -20.14 -11.20
N ILE A 71 15.33 -19.19 -12.03
CA ILE A 71 15.22 -19.39 -13.48
C ILE A 71 16.60 -19.47 -14.15
N TYR A 72 17.58 -18.68 -13.71
CA TYR A 72 18.90 -18.59 -14.38
C TYR A 72 20.00 -19.43 -13.75
N VAL A 73 19.88 -19.82 -12.47
CA VAL A 73 20.91 -20.63 -11.77
C VAL A 73 20.60 -22.12 -11.84
N LEU A 74 19.32 -22.52 -11.82
CA LEU A 74 19.00 -23.96 -11.87
C LEU A 74 19.21 -24.52 -13.29
N PRO A 75 19.81 -25.71 -13.42
CA PRO A 75 19.95 -26.41 -14.70
C PRO A 75 18.58 -26.72 -15.30
N ASP A 76 18.50 -26.71 -16.64
CA ASP A 76 17.29 -27.11 -17.36
C ASP A 76 17.17 -28.65 -17.52
N ALA A 77 17.45 -29.37 -16.44
CA ALA A 77 17.37 -30.82 -16.36
C ALA A 77 16.32 -31.23 -15.34
N LEU A 78 15.67 -32.38 -15.54
CA LEU A 78 14.79 -32.96 -14.53
C LEU A 78 15.63 -33.39 -13.30
N PRO A 79 15.16 -33.12 -12.06
CA PRO A 79 13.86 -32.55 -11.67
C PRO A 79 13.82 -31.02 -11.54
N TRP A 80 14.95 -30.32 -11.68
CA TRP A 80 15.09 -28.88 -11.45
C TRP A 80 14.23 -28.02 -12.37
N SER A 81 13.97 -28.48 -13.60
CA SER A 81 13.05 -27.80 -14.53
C SER A 81 11.61 -27.71 -13.99
N ILE A 82 11.13 -28.73 -13.27
CA ILE A 82 9.80 -28.71 -12.62
C ILE A 82 9.76 -27.63 -11.53
N VAL A 83 10.84 -27.52 -10.74
CA VAL A 83 10.95 -26.49 -9.71
C VAL A 83 10.87 -25.09 -10.32
N ARG A 84 11.55 -24.84 -11.45
CA ARG A 84 11.47 -23.57 -12.18
C ARG A 84 10.05 -23.25 -12.62
N ILE A 85 9.32 -24.22 -13.17
CA ILE A 85 7.93 -24.05 -13.61
C ILE A 85 7.01 -23.72 -12.44
N VAL A 86 7.13 -24.44 -11.33
CA VAL A 86 6.29 -24.22 -10.14
C VAL A 86 6.58 -22.85 -9.52
N VAL A 87 7.87 -22.50 -9.34
CA VAL A 87 8.27 -21.20 -8.76
C VAL A 87 7.88 -20.05 -9.68
N GLY A 88 8.17 -20.15 -10.98
CA GLY A 88 7.79 -19.14 -11.96
C GLY A 88 6.27 -18.98 -12.08
N GLY A 89 5.52 -20.08 -12.07
CA GLY A 89 4.07 -20.07 -12.07
C GLY A 89 3.48 -19.39 -10.83
N ALA A 90 3.97 -19.74 -9.65
CA ALA A 90 3.55 -19.11 -8.39
C ALA A 90 3.86 -17.61 -8.36
N PHE A 91 5.03 -17.20 -8.86
CA PHE A 91 5.40 -15.80 -8.99
C PHE A 91 4.40 -15.03 -9.86
N VAL A 92 4.16 -15.52 -11.07
CA VAL A 92 3.27 -14.89 -12.05
C VAL A 92 1.83 -14.84 -11.52
N LEU A 93 1.37 -15.87 -10.81
CA LEU A 93 0.00 -15.94 -10.31
C LEU A 93 -0.29 -15.11 -9.05
N PHE A 94 0.73 -14.64 -8.33
CA PHE A 94 0.50 -14.02 -7.02
C PHE A 94 1.11 -12.63 -6.88
N ILE A 95 2.34 -12.43 -7.35
CA ILE A 95 3.09 -11.20 -7.10
C ILE A 95 2.48 -9.96 -7.76
N PRO A 96 2.17 -9.95 -9.07
CA PRO A 96 1.62 -8.75 -9.70
C PRO A 96 0.23 -8.41 -9.12
N GLY A 97 -0.60 -9.41 -8.84
CA GLY A 97 -1.90 -9.22 -8.16
C GLY A 97 -1.76 -8.65 -6.74
N TYR A 98 -0.82 -9.16 -5.94
CA TYR A 98 -0.56 -8.68 -4.58
C TYR A 98 -0.08 -7.22 -4.54
N ALA A 99 0.81 -6.84 -5.46
CA ALA A 99 1.27 -5.46 -5.62
C ALA A 99 0.12 -4.54 -6.05
N LEU A 100 -0.74 -5.02 -6.96
CA LEU A 100 -1.88 -4.25 -7.47
C LEU A 100 -2.96 -4.04 -6.40
N VAL A 101 -3.25 -5.03 -5.55
CA VAL A 101 -4.18 -4.87 -4.41
C VAL A 101 -3.69 -3.76 -3.47
N HIS A 102 -2.41 -3.76 -3.13
CA HIS A 102 -1.83 -2.73 -2.26
C HIS A 102 -1.82 -1.35 -2.92
N LEU A 103 -1.68 -1.28 -4.25
CA LEU A 103 -1.79 -0.04 -4.99
C LEU A 103 -3.23 0.48 -5.04
N LEU A 104 -4.21 -0.38 -5.32
CA LEU A 104 -5.60 0.01 -5.52
C LEU A 104 -6.34 0.27 -4.20
N PHE A 105 -6.08 -0.57 -3.19
CA PHE A 105 -6.75 -0.57 -1.89
C PHE A 105 -5.72 -0.51 -0.74
N PRO A 106 -5.19 0.70 -0.44
CA PRO A 106 -4.24 0.88 0.67
C PRO A 106 -4.90 0.72 2.06
N SER A 107 -6.22 0.61 2.14
CA SER A 107 -6.98 0.57 3.39
C SER A 107 -6.66 -0.65 4.25
N ARG A 108 -6.43 -0.40 5.55
CA ARG A 108 -6.18 -1.44 6.58
C ARG A 108 -7.43 -2.19 7.03
N GLU A 109 -8.61 -1.83 6.52
CA GLU A 109 -9.89 -2.40 6.93
C GLU A 109 -10.37 -3.58 6.07
N MET A 110 -9.53 -4.10 5.17
CA MET A 110 -9.87 -5.30 4.39
C MET A 110 -9.47 -6.56 5.14
N ASP A 111 -10.38 -7.53 5.20
CA ASP A 111 -10.10 -8.83 5.77
C ASP A 111 -9.03 -9.58 4.94
N ILE A 112 -8.30 -10.47 5.59
CA ILE A 112 -7.22 -11.27 4.96
C ILE A 112 -7.79 -12.07 3.78
N ILE A 113 -9.00 -12.61 3.92
CA ILE A 113 -9.66 -13.41 2.88
C ILE A 113 -9.96 -12.55 1.65
N GLU A 114 -10.51 -11.35 1.83
CA GLU A 114 -10.81 -10.43 0.73
C GLU A 114 -9.53 -10.01 0.00
N ARG A 115 -8.47 -9.72 0.76
CA ARG A 115 -7.17 -9.31 0.22
C ARG A 115 -6.54 -10.42 -0.62
N VAL A 116 -6.65 -11.68 -0.17
CA VAL A 116 -6.17 -12.84 -0.93
C VAL A 116 -7.03 -13.07 -2.17
N ALA A 117 -8.35 -13.05 -2.05
CA ALA A 117 -9.26 -13.25 -3.18
C ALA A 117 -9.04 -12.22 -4.29
N LEU A 118 -8.94 -10.94 -3.93
CA LEU A 118 -8.65 -9.86 -4.88
C LEU A 118 -7.26 -9.97 -5.50
N SER A 119 -6.26 -10.43 -4.75
CA SER A 119 -4.91 -10.64 -5.28
C SER A 119 -4.90 -11.69 -6.38
N ILE A 120 -5.61 -12.80 -6.17
CA ILE A 120 -5.73 -13.88 -7.15
C ILE A 120 -6.51 -13.39 -8.37
N GLY A 121 -7.66 -12.74 -8.15
CA GLY A 121 -8.49 -12.19 -9.24
C GLY A 121 -7.74 -11.17 -10.10
N LEU A 122 -7.00 -10.26 -9.49
CA LEU A 122 -6.19 -9.27 -10.19
C LEU A 122 -5.02 -9.91 -10.95
N SER A 123 -4.38 -10.95 -10.40
CA SER A 123 -3.33 -11.66 -11.14
C SER A 123 -3.89 -12.39 -12.35
N LEU A 124 -5.05 -13.06 -12.22
CA LEU A 124 -5.72 -13.72 -13.34
C LEU A 124 -6.16 -12.73 -14.44
N ALA A 125 -6.41 -11.47 -14.09
CA ALA A 125 -6.68 -10.43 -15.09
C ALA A 125 -5.39 -9.91 -15.76
N VAL A 126 -4.36 -9.60 -14.96
CA VAL A 126 -3.14 -8.93 -15.44
C VAL A 126 -2.21 -9.87 -16.21
N VAL A 127 -2.08 -11.13 -15.78
CA VAL A 127 -1.14 -12.08 -16.37
C VAL A 127 -1.47 -12.39 -17.83
N PRO A 128 -2.69 -12.84 -18.19
CA PRO A 128 -3.03 -13.14 -19.59
C PRO A 128 -3.01 -11.88 -20.44
N LEU A 129 -3.45 -10.74 -19.89
CA LEU A 129 -3.40 -9.46 -20.58
C LEU A 129 -1.97 -9.06 -20.94
N THR A 130 -1.03 -9.25 -20.01
CA THR A 130 0.38 -8.94 -20.26
C THR A 130 1.00 -9.94 -21.23
N GLY A 131 0.68 -11.24 -21.12
CA GLY A 131 1.11 -12.25 -22.08
C GLY A 131 0.59 -11.99 -23.49
N PHE A 132 -0.65 -11.53 -23.62
CA PHE A 132 -1.23 -11.08 -24.88
C PHE A 132 -0.50 -9.86 -25.43
N LEU A 133 -0.22 -8.86 -24.59
CA LEU A 133 0.55 -7.68 -25.00
C LEU A 133 1.97 -8.04 -25.45
N LEU A 134 2.58 -9.02 -24.78
CA LEU A 134 3.91 -9.51 -25.10
C LEU A 134 3.93 -10.30 -26.42
N ASN A 135 2.82 -10.96 -26.77
CA ASN A 135 2.68 -11.65 -28.06
C ASN A 135 2.78 -10.68 -29.25
N TYR A 136 2.38 -9.41 -29.07
CA TYR A 136 2.57 -8.34 -30.06
C TYR A 136 3.98 -7.73 -30.05
N SER A 137 4.83 -8.11 -29.08
CA SER A 137 6.20 -7.61 -28.98
C SER A 137 7.14 -8.38 -29.94
N PRO A 138 8.10 -7.69 -30.59
CA PRO A 138 8.95 -8.28 -31.64
C PRO A 138 9.87 -9.42 -31.15
N TRP A 139 9.96 -9.67 -29.85
CA TRP A 139 10.76 -10.72 -29.23
C TRP A 139 10.05 -12.10 -29.13
N GLY A 140 8.74 -12.17 -29.41
CA GLY A 140 7.96 -13.42 -29.40
C GLY A 140 7.69 -14.03 -28.01
N ILE A 141 7.00 -15.18 -27.97
CA ILE A 141 6.71 -15.94 -26.73
C ILE A 141 7.96 -16.74 -26.30
N ARG A 142 8.96 -16.03 -25.79
CA ARG A 142 10.15 -16.63 -25.14
C ARG A 142 10.09 -16.42 -23.63
N LEU A 143 10.81 -17.23 -22.88
CA LEU A 143 10.86 -17.13 -21.41
C LEU A 143 11.43 -15.77 -20.97
N ASP A 144 12.50 -15.29 -21.63
CA ASP A 144 13.21 -14.07 -21.20
C ASP A 144 12.32 -12.82 -21.27
N PRO A 145 11.59 -12.55 -22.37
CA PRO A 145 10.64 -11.43 -22.42
C PRO A 145 9.53 -11.53 -21.37
N ILE A 146 9.02 -12.74 -21.07
CA ILE A 146 7.95 -12.94 -20.09
C ILE A 146 8.46 -12.59 -18.69
N VAL A 147 9.64 -13.12 -18.32
CA VAL A 147 10.26 -12.83 -17.02
C VAL A 147 10.59 -11.35 -16.91
N ALA A 148 11.15 -10.74 -17.95
CA ALA A 148 11.49 -9.32 -17.96
C ALA A 148 10.26 -8.42 -17.80
N SER A 149 9.20 -8.66 -18.58
CA SER A 149 7.97 -7.88 -18.52
C SER A 149 7.23 -8.03 -17.19
N MET A 150 7.09 -9.26 -16.68
CA MET A 150 6.47 -9.52 -15.38
C MET A 150 7.25 -8.89 -14.22
N SER A 151 8.59 -8.96 -14.27
CA SER A 151 9.44 -8.32 -13.26
C SER A 151 9.31 -6.81 -13.30
N ALA A 152 9.37 -6.21 -14.49
CA ALA A 152 9.21 -4.77 -14.67
C ALA A 152 7.84 -4.28 -14.19
N LEU A 153 6.77 -4.99 -14.56
CA LEU A 153 5.41 -4.68 -14.13
C LEU A 153 5.28 -4.75 -12.61
N SER A 154 5.74 -5.84 -12.00
CA SER A 154 5.65 -6.05 -10.55
C SER A 154 6.39 -4.96 -9.77
N ILE A 155 7.61 -4.62 -10.19
CA ILE A 155 8.40 -3.54 -9.57
C ILE A 155 7.72 -2.18 -9.76
N THR A 156 7.20 -1.90 -10.94
CA THR A 156 6.50 -0.63 -11.24
C THR A 156 5.26 -0.48 -10.38
N LEU A 157 4.45 -1.53 -10.24
CA LEU A 157 3.26 -1.52 -9.38
C LEU A 157 3.62 -1.33 -7.91
N ALA A 158 4.68 -1.98 -7.45
CA ALA A 158 5.12 -1.85 -6.07
C ALA A 158 5.67 -0.43 -5.78
N LEU A 159 6.39 0.17 -6.74
CA LEU A 159 6.83 1.58 -6.65
C LEU A 159 5.64 2.54 -6.66
N ALA A 160 4.67 2.30 -7.55
CA ALA A 160 3.45 3.09 -7.61
C ALA A 160 2.66 3.02 -6.30
N SER A 161 2.65 1.87 -5.62
CA SER A 161 1.98 1.70 -4.33
C SER A 161 2.59 2.61 -3.26
N VAL A 162 3.92 2.68 -3.19
CA VAL A 162 4.61 3.59 -2.26
C VAL A 162 4.44 5.04 -2.66
N TYR A 163 4.46 5.36 -3.95
CA TYR A 163 4.20 6.71 -4.43
C TYR A 163 2.78 7.19 -4.06
N ARG A 164 1.78 6.32 -4.20
CA ARG A 164 0.40 6.61 -3.78
C ARG A 164 0.31 6.85 -2.27
N ALA A 165 1.02 6.05 -1.47
CA ALA A 165 1.08 6.23 -0.01
C ALA A 165 1.71 7.57 0.39
N TYR A 166 2.74 8.02 -0.33
CA TYR A 166 3.36 9.34 -0.14
C TYR A 166 2.40 10.48 -0.50
N MET A 167 1.74 10.39 -1.66
CA MET A 167 0.79 11.42 -2.11
C MET A 167 -0.33 11.62 -1.09
N MET A 168 -0.92 10.54 -0.60
CA MET A 168 -2.04 10.61 0.35
C MET A 168 -1.65 11.29 1.66
N ASN A 169 -0.42 11.11 2.13
CA ASN A 169 0.09 11.80 3.32
C ASN A 169 0.37 13.29 3.04
N SER A 170 0.87 13.63 1.85
CA SER A 170 1.15 15.02 1.47
C SER A 170 -0.10 15.88 1.30
N VAL A 171 -1.21 15.28 0.86
CA VAL A 171 -2.51 15.97 0.71
C VAL A 171 -3.13 16.25 2.07
N TYR A 172 -3.04 15.32 3.02
CA TYR A 172 -3.53 15.51 4.38
C TYR A 172 -2.81 16.69 5.08
N ARG A 173 -1.48 16.74 4.96
CA ARG A 173 -0.65 17.82 5.54
C ARG A 173 -1.02 19.22 5.05
N ARG A 174 -1.57 19.35 3.84
CA ARG A 174 -1.91 20.65 3.25
C ARG A 174 -3.27 21.17 3.70
N GLY A 175 -4.17 20.28 4.14
CA GLY A 175 -5.45 20.68 4.73
C GLY A 175 -5.29 21.27 6.13
N ASP A 176 -4.37 20.72 6.92
CA ASP A 176 -4.11 21.20 8.28
C ASP A 176 -3.46 22.60 8.31
N GLU A 177 -2.66 22.95 7.28
CA GLU A 177 -2.02 24.27 7.16
C GLU A 177 -3.02 25.37 6.70
N GLU A 178 -4.11 25.02 5.99
CA GLU A 178 -5.13 25.99 5.54
C GLU A 178 -6.18 26.31 6.61
N ASP A 179 -6.33 25.47 7.64
CA ASP A 179 -7.24 25.69 8.78
C ASP A 179 -6.58 26.50 9.92
N GLU A 180 -5.26 26.78 9.84
CA GLU A 180 -4.50 27.59 10.81
C GLU A 180 -4.37 29.09 10.42
N ASP A 181 -4.76 29.48 9.19
CA ASP A 181 -4.73 30.86 8.68
C ASP A 181 -6.12 31.54 8.67
#